data_AF-A0A2E7SMX5-F1
#
_entry.id   AF-A0A2E7SMX5-F1
#
_cell.length_a   1.000
_cell.length_b   1.000
_cell.length_c   1.000
_cell.angle_alpha   90.00
_cell.angle_beta   90.00
_cell.angle_gamma   90.00
#
_symmetry.space_group_name_H-M   'P 1'
#
loop_
_entity.id
_entity.type
_entity.pdbx_description
1 polymer ?
#
loop_
_entity_poly.entity_id
_entity_poly.type
_entity_poly.pdbx_seq_one_letter_code
_entity_poly.pdbx_strand_id
1 'polypeptide(L)' 'MKPICHMCTYWRPGIGHPQGKQTCDAFTDEIPAEIWNGQVQHTTPVRGDGGIIFAPTEDLTPEDIEEYLNEY' A
#
# COMPACT_ATOMS: atom_id res chain seq x y z
N MET A 1 -8.15 -0.41 -12.06
CA MET A 1 -7.90 0.33 -10.82
C MET A 1 -6.58 -0.16 -10.23
N LYS A 2 -5.64 0.74 -9.94
CA LYS A 2 -4.35 0.37 -9.33
C LYS A 2 -4.47 0.55 -7.80
N PRO A 3 -4.04 -0.41 -6.97
CA PRO A 3 -4.05 -0.25 -5.51
C PRO A 3 -3.13 0.90 -5.06
N ILE A 4 -3.51 1.62 -3.99
CA ILE A 4 -2.72 2.72 -3.40
C ILE A 4 -1.33 2.24 -2.97
N CYS A 5 -1.20 0.94 -2.71
CA CYS A 5 0.06 0.29 -2.43
C CYS A 5 1.11 0.62 -3.50
N HIS A 6 0.75 0.70 -4.79
CA HIS A 6 1.70 1.00 -5.87
C HIS A 6 2.29 2.42 -5.82
N MET A 7 1.67 3.29 -5.03
CA MET A 7 2.07 4.69 -4.81
C MET A 7 2.81 4.87 -3.48
N CYS A 8 3.07 3.78 -2.76
CA CYS A 8 3.75 3.81 -1.48
C CYS A 8 5.24 3.49 -1.61
N THR A 9 6.09 4.27 -0.94
CA THR A 9 7.54 4.07 -0.87
C THR A 9 7.94 2.68 -0.35
N TYR A 10 7.11 2.03 0.46
CA TYR A 10 7.39 0.71 1.04
C TYR A 10 6.96 -0.47 0.16
N TRP A 11 6.38 -0.20 -1.01
CA TRP A 11 5.87 -1.22 -1.92
C TRP A 11 6.96 -2.15 -2.45
N ARG A 12 6.68 -3.45 -2.47
CA ARG A 12 7.53 -4.46 -3.11
C ARG A 12 6.73 -5.21 -4.18
N PRO A 13 7.10 -5.09 -5.47
CA PRO A 13 6.41 -5.78 -6.54
C PRO A 13 6.42 -7.30 -6.33
N GLY A 14 5.26 -7.95 -6.44
CA GLY A 14 5.13 -9.39 -6.22
C GLY A 14 5.96 -10.27 -7.17
N ILE A 15 6.47 -9.71 -8.28
CA ILE A 15 7.39 -10.40 -9.20
C ILE A 15 8.67 -10.87 -8.48
N GLY A 16 9.09 -10.18 -7.41
CA GLY A 16 10.25 -10.58 -6.61
C GLY A 16 9.95 -11.61 -5.51
N HIS A 17 8.68 -11.93 -5.24
CA HIS A 17 8.29 -12.87 -4.19
C HIS A 17 8.23 -14.31 -4.74
N PRO A 18 8.74 -15.34 -4.03
CA PRO A 18 8.77 -16.74 -4.52
C PRO A 18 7.42 -17.32 -4.94
N GLN A 19 6.33 -16.77 -4.40
CA GLN A 19 4.95 -17.19 -4.64
C GLN A 19 4.12 -16.14 -5.41
N GLY A 20 4.73 -15.06 -5.91
CA GLY A 20 4.02 -13.99 -6.63
C GLY A 20 3.12 -13.11 -5.75
N LYS A 21 3.30 -13.16 -4.43
CA LYS A 21 2.48 -12.43 -3.46
C LYS A 21 2.82 -10.94 -3.44
N GLN A 22 1.82 -10.11 -3.21
CA GLN A 22 1.99 -8.67 -3.02
C GLN A 22 2.48 -8.41 -1.61
N THR A 23 3.60 -7.71 -1.47
CA THR A 23 4.27 -7.49 -0.18
C THR A 23 4.73 -6.05 -0.05
N CYS A 24 5.04 -5.64 1.17
CA CYS A 24 5.66 -4.36 1.46
C CYS A 24 6.47 -4.49 2.76
N ASP A 25 7.14 -3.41 3.19
CA ASP A 25 7.91 -3.45 4.44
C ASP A 25 7.02 -3.65 5.69
N ALA A 26 5.75 -3.24 5.64
CA ALA A 26 4.77 -3.47 6.71
C ALA A 26 4.26 -4.92 6.76
N PHE A 27 4.14 -5.56 5.59
CA PHE A 27 3.61 -6.92 5.43
C PHE A 27 4.54 -7.74 4.53
N THR A 28 5.54 -8.37 5.15
CA THR A 28 6.63 -9.05 4.43
C THR A 28 6.20 -10.37 3.80
N ASP A 29 5.16 -11.03 4.33
CA ASP A 29 4.65 -12.30 3.80
C ASP A 29 3.56 -12.09 2.73
N GLU A 30 2.58 -11.24 3.02
CA GLU A 30 1.46 -10.92 2.14
C GLU A 30 0.68 -9.71 2.67
N ILE A 31 0.37 -8.75 1.79
CA ILE A 31 -0.53 -7.64 2.15
C ILE A 31 -1.95 -8.21 2.37
N PRO A 32 -2.61 -7.90 3.51
CA PRO A 32 -3.98 -8.32 3.77
C PRO A 32 -4.92 -7.92 2.64
N ALA A 33 -5.84 -8.83 2.27
CA ALA A 33 -6.75 -8.63 1.14
C ALA A 33 -7.56 -7.34 1.26
N GLU A 34 -8.03 -7.00 2.46
CA GLU A 34 -8.79 -5.79 2.78
C GLU A 34 -7.97 -4.49 2.60
N ILE A 35 -6.65 -4.55 2.74
CA ILE A 35 -5.77 -3.41 2.44
C ILE A 35 -5.49 -3.37 0.94
N TRP A 36 -5.17 -4.52 0.34
CA TRP A 36 -4.85 -4.63 -1.07
C TRP A 36 -6.00 -4.22 -1.99
N ASN A 37 -7.24 -4.53 -1.60
CA ASN A 37 -8.44 -4.19 -2.37
C ASN A 37 -9.01 -2.79 -2.02
N GLY A 38 -8.39 -2.06 -1.09
CA GLY A 38 -8.82 -0.72 -0.67
C GLY A 38 -9.99 -0.66 0.31
N GLN A 39 -10.47 -1.79 0.86
CA GLN A 39 -11.50 -1.79 1.91
C GLN A 39 -11.02 -1.12 3.21
N VAL A 40 -9.72 -1.20 3.48
CA VAL A 40 -9.04 -0.55 4.60
C VAL A 40 -7.91 0.30 4.05
N GLN A 41 -8.03 1.62 4.18
CA GLN A 41 -6.94 2.54 3.83
C GLN A 41 -5.80 2.39 4.83
N HIS A 42 -4.59 2.05 4.34
CA HIS A 42 -3.39 1.98 5.18
C HIS A 42 -2.75 3.36 5.42
N THR A 43 -3.59 4.39 5.56
CA THR A 43 -3.23 5.75 5.97
C THR A 43 -3.28 5.92 7.50
N THR A 44 -3.77 4.90 8.20
CA THR A 44 -3.81 4.81 9.66
C THR A 44 -3.18 3.49 10.12
N PRO A 45 -2.66 3.41 11.36
CA PRO A 45 -2.08 2.19 11.89
C PRO A 45 -3.08 1.04 11.91
N VAL A 46 -2.64 -0.14 11.47
CA VAL A 46 -3.43 -1.37 11.49
C VAL A 46 -2.68 -2.49 12.18
N ARG A 47 -3.39 -3.49 12.67
CA ARG A 47 -2.76 -4.59 13.41
C ARG A 47 -1.75 -5.33 12.54
N GLY A 48 -0.49 -5.35 12.98
CA GLY A 48 0.57 -6.13 12.36
C GLY A 48 1.44 -5.37 11.36
N ASP A 49 1.22 -4.07 11.15
CA ASP A 49 1.99 -3.24 10.20
C ASP A 49 3.38 -2.80 10.71
N GLY A 50 3.72 -3.13 11.96
CA GLY A 50 5.00 -2.75 12.56
C GLY A 50 5.18 -1.25 12.76
N GLY A 51 4.10 -0.46 12.72
CA GLY A 51 4.14 1.00 12.78
C GLY A 51 4.48 1.68 11.44
N ILE A 52 4.53 0.92 10.34
CA ILE A 52 4.71 1.45 8.99
C ILE A 52 3.32 1.71 8.41
N ILE A 53 3.10 2.95 7.96
CA ILE A 53 1.87 3.37 7.28
C ILE A 53 2.20 3.92 5.89
N PHE A 54 1.18 4.25 5.10
CA PHE A 54 1.33 4.85 3.79
C PHE A 54 2.27 6.06 3.81
N ALA A 55 3.33 5.97 3.02
CA ALA A 55 4.22 7.07 2.68
C ALA A 55 4.26 7.19 1.15
N PRO A 56 3.84 8.31 0.55
CA PRO A 56 3.83 8.47 -0.90
C PRO A 56 5.25 8.42 -1.47
N THR A 57 5.37 8.03 -2.74
CA THR A 57 6.62 8.16 -3.50
C THR A 57 6.88 9.64 -3.85
N GLU A 58 8.15 10.00 -4.11
CA GLU A 58 8.57 11.40 -4.33
C GLU A 58 7.93 12.06 -5.58
N ASP A 59 7.40 11.26 -6.51
CA ASP A 59 6.75 11.70 -7.74
C ASP A 59 5.27 12.09 -7.55
N LEU A 60 4.69 11.87 -6.37
CA LEU A 60 3.29 12.17 -6.09
C LEU A 60 3.13 13.52 -5.38
N THR A 61 2.24 14.34 -5.91
CA THR A 61 1.81 15.57 -5.25
C THR A 61 0.72 15.28 -4.22
N PRO A 62 0.47 16.20 -3.26
CA PRO A 62 -0.68 16.09 -2.37
C PRO A 62 -2.03 16.01 -3.10
N GLU A 63 -2.15 16.65 -4.27
CA GLU A 63 -3.37 16.62 -5.09
C GLU A 63 -3.60 15.22 -5.70
N ASP A 64 -2.54 14.57 -6.20
CA ASP A 64 -2.63 13.19 -6.72
C ASP A 64 -3.09 12.20 -5.64
N ILE A 65 -2.62 12.39 -4.40
CA ILE A 65 -2.99 11.57 -3.24
C ILE A 65 -4.46 11.81 -2.86
N GLU A 66 -4.88 13.08 -2.82
CA GLU A 66 -6.25 13.46 -2.46
C GLU A 66 -7.26 12.99 -3.51
N GLU A 67 -6.94 13.11 -4.80
CA GLU A 67 -7.75 12.57 -5.90
C GLU A 67 -7.98 11.06 -5.71
N TYR A 68 -6.90 10.31 -5.46
CA TYR A 68 -7.01 8.87 -5.25
C TYR A 68 -7.87 8.50 -4.03
N LEU A 69 -7.68 9.19 -2.91
CA LEU A 69 -8.39 8.89 -1.66
C LEU A 69 -9.87 9.29 -1.69
N ASN A 70 -10.26 10.21 -2.57
CA ASN A 70 -11.65 10.66 -2.71
C ASN A 70 -12.47 9.82 -3.70
N GLU A 71 -11.83 8.98 -4.51
CA GLU A 71 -12.51 8.06 -5.43
C GLU A 71 -12.98 6.74 -4.77
N TYR A 72 -12.59 6.47 -3.51
CA TYR A 72 -12.85 5.22 -2.77
C TYR A 72 -13.27 5.45 -1.31
#